data_AF-A0A8T5RRR8-F1
#
_entry.id   AF-A0A8T5RRR8-F1
#
_cell.length_a   1.000
_cell.length_b   1.000
_cell.length_c   1.000
_cell.angle_alpha   90.00
_cell.angle_beta   90.00
_cell.angle_gamma   90.00
#
_symmetry.space_group_name_H-M   'P 1'
#
loop_
_entity.id
_entity.type
_entity.pdbx_description
1 polymer ?
#
loop_
_entity_poly.entity_id
_entity_poly.type
_entity_poly.pdbx_seq_one_letter_code
_entity_poly.pdbx_strand_id
1 'polypeptide(L)'
;MMFDWLWATLPSEVGQSVFDFFSFGHLAMGVVVFSLLSLISTIRNLFDPNNFKVQKSHWLWFFVGTIIFAVFWEVVENTLILQWGLKHLNQQDSIINAIADIVLGGISALIVGVIGYLLYEKVKKYEFLLFYISAALLFVLFFVIYVVLEF
;
A
#
# COMPACT_ATOMS: atom_id res chain seq x y z
N MET A 1 -22.27 20.65 3.82
CA MET A 1 -22.95 19.78 2.84
C MET A 1 -23.12 18.40 3.52
N MET A 2 -23.89 17.45 2.97
CA MET A 2 -24.39 16.31 3.77
C MET A 2 -23.38 15.16 3.98
N PHE A 3 -22.21 15.18 3.35
CA PHE A 3 -21.27 14.04 3.33
C PHE A 3 -19.79 14.42 3.45
N ASP A 4 -19.51 15.63 3.92
CA ASP A 4 -18.17 16.23 3.94
C ASP A 4 -17.26 15.51 4.95
N TRP A 5 -17.86 14.81 5.92
CA TRP A 5 -17.14 13.92 6.85
C TRP A 5 -16.69 12.60 6.18
N LEU A 6 -17.33 12.20 5.08
CA LEU A 6 -17.05 10.95 4.37
C LEU A 6 -16.13 11.19 3.17
N TRP A 7 -16.42 12.20 2.35
CA TRP A 7 -15.66 12.55 1.16
C TRP A 7 -15.19 14.00 1.24
N ALA A 8 -13.89 14.22 1.10
CA ALA A 8 -13.35 15.57 0.95
C ALA A 8 -13.78 16.15 -0.40
N THR A 9 -14.49 17.27 -0.34
CA THR A 9 -14.95 18.08 -1.47
C THR A 9 -14.23 19.43 -1.55
N LEU A 10 -13.63 19.86 -0.45
CA LEU A 10 -12.83 21.08 -0.34
C LEU A 10 -11.39 20.75 0.10
N PRO A 11 -10.39 21.58 -0.27
CA PRO A 11 -9.00 21.38 0.17
C PRO A 11 -8.83 21.32 1.70
N SER A 12 -9.63 22.09 2.46
CA SER A 12 -9.60 22.09 3.93
C SER A 12 -10.16 20.83 4.58
N GLU A 13 -10.78 19.94 3.80
CA GLU A 13 -11.35 18.67 4.28
C GLU A 13 -10.36 17.50 4.11
N VAL A 14 -9.27 17.71 3.38
CA VAL A 14 -8.20 16.72 3.19
C VAL A 14 -7.51 16.43 4.52
N GLY A 15 -7.30 15.15 4.82
CA GLY A 15 -6.86 14.68 6.14
C GLY A 15 -7.96 14.70 7.20
N GLN A 16 -9.14 15.31 6.96
CA GLN A 16 -10.23 15.34 7.93
C GLN A 16 -11.31 14.31 7.62
N SER A 17 -11.75 14.23 6.36
CA SER A 17 -12.76 13.29 5.88
C SER A 17 -12.24 11.85 5.87
N VAL A 18 -13.14 10.86 5.95
CA VAL A 18 -12.78 9.42 5.86
C VAL A 18 -12.01 9.10 4.58
N PHE A 19 -12.44 9.68 3.46
CA PHE A 19 -11.80 9.53 2.16
C PHE A 19 -11.48 10.90 1.59
N ASP A 20 -10.24 11.06 1.15
CA ASP A 20 -9.79 12.23 0.44
C ASP A 20 -9.00 11.84 -0.82
N PHE A 21 -8.39 12.84 -1.46
CA PHE A 21 -7.60 12.63 -2.66
C PHE A 21 -6.42 11.67 -2.43
N PHE A 22 -5.83 11.68 -1.24
CA PHE A 22 -4.63 10.91 -0.90
C PHE A 22 -4.94 9.49 -0.44
N SER A 23 -6.18 9.19 -0.06
CA SER A 23 -6.64 7.82 0.28
C SER A 23 -6.31 6.76 -0.79
N PHE A 24 -6.30 7.13 -2.09
CA PHE A 24 -5.89 6.21 -3.17
C PHE A 24 -4.40 5.85 -3.13
N GLY A 25 -3.57 6.71 -2.56
CA GLY A 25 -2.15 6.44 -2.31
C GLY A 25 -1.96 5.28 -1.35
N HIS A 26 -2.81 5.15 -0.32
CA HIS A 26 -2.72 4.04 0.63
C HIS A 26 -3.18 2.72 0.00
N LEU A 27 -4.16 2.74 -0.90
CA LEU A 27 -4.47 1.57 -1.74
C LEU A 27 -3.25 1.13 -2.56
N ALA A 28 -2.60 2.06 -3.27
CA ALA A 28 -1.41 1.76 -4.06
C ALA A 28 -0.25 1.25 -3.19
N MET A 29 -0.02 1.86 -2.03
CA MET A 29 0.97 1.44 -1.04
C MET A 29 0.73 -0.02 -0.61
N GLY A 30 -0.51 -0.39 -0.27
CA GLY A 30 -0.83 -1.75 0.17
C GLY A 30 -0.55 -2.83 -0.88
N VAL A 31 -0.87 -2.56 -2.16
CA VAL A 31 -0.51 -3.45 -3.30
C VAL A 31 0.99 -3.73 -3.30
N VAL A 32 1.77 -2.69 -3.04
CA VAL A 32 3.19 -2.69 -3.32
C VAL A 32 3.95 -3.28 -2.18
N VAL A 33 3.68 -2.85 -0.95
CA VAL A 33 4.33 -3.39 0.24
C VAL A 33 4.08 -4.90 0.30
N PHE A 34 2.84 -5.35 0.05
CA PHE A 34 2.53 -6.77 -0.04
C PHE A 34 3.37 -7.46 -1.14
N SER A 35 3.42 -6.85 -2.32
CA SER A 35 4.18 -7.39 -3.46
C SER A 35 5.69 -7.44 -3.20
N LEU A 36 6.26 -6.44 -2.53
CA LEU A 36 7.68 -6.37 -2.18
C LEU A 36 8.04 -7.43 -1.13
N LEU A 37 7.23 -7.56 -0.07
CA LEU A 37 7.41 -8.61 0.94
C LEU A 37 7.34 -10.01 0.31
N SER A 38 6.36 -10.22 -0.58
CA SER A 38 6.22 -11.46 -1.34
C SER A 38 7.40 -11.70 -2.29
N LEU A 39 7.87 -10.65 -2.97
CA LEU A 39 9.02 -10.71 -3.88
C LEU A 39 10.31 -11.05 -3.13
N ILE A 40 10.60 -10.41 -1.99
CA ILE A 40 11.77 -10.70 -1.16
C ILE A 40 11.78 -12.17 -0.75
N SER A 41 10.62 -12.71 -0.33
CA SER A 41 10.51 -14.15 -0.02
C SER A 41 10.66 -15.03 -1.25
N THR A 42 10.21 -14.59 -2.43
CA THR A 42 10.34 -15.34 -3.69
C THR A 42 11.79 -15.36 -4.18
N ILE A 43 12.52 -14.25 -4.01
CA ILE A 43 13.93 -14.13 -4.41
C ILE A 43 14.79 -15.09 -3.60
N ARG A 44 14.57 -15.18 -2.29
CA ARG A 44 15.26 -16.19 -1.46
C ARG A 44 15.07 -17.60 -2.04
N ASN A 45 13.87 -17.89 -2.52
CA ASN A 45 13.52 -19.17 -3.11
C ASN A 45 14.03 -19.34 -4.56
N LEU A 46 14.46 -18.27 -5.26
CA LEU A 46 15.13 -18.39 -6.58
C LEU A 46 16.42 -19.21 -6.49
N PHE A 47 17.12 -19.11 -5.37
CA PHE A 47 18.41 -19.78 -5.13
C PHE A 47 18.26 -21.19 -4.55
N ASP A 48 17.03 -21.62 -4.20
CA ASP A 48 16.72 -22.99 -3.82
C ASP A 48 15.99 -23.70 -4.98
N PRO A 49 16.69 -24.54 -5.77
CA PRO A 49 16.09 -25.23 -6.91
C PRO A 49 14.95 -26.19 -6.52
N ASN A 50 14.86 -26.59 -5.24
CA ASN A 50 13.83 -27.51 -4.75
C ASN A 50 12.61 -26.81 -4.16
N ASN A 51 12.66 -25.49 -3.91
CA ASN A 51 11.62 -24.80 -3.14
C ASN A 51 11.29 -23.40 -3.67
N PHE A 52 11.17 -23.28 -5.00
CA PHE A 52 11.03 -21.99 -5.66
C PHE A 52 9.77 -21.20 -5.27
N LYS A 53 8.69 -21.88 -4.90
CA LYS A 53 7.40 -21.22 -4.69
C LYS A 53 7.29 -20.69 -3.25
N VAL A 54 6.77 -19.47 -3.10
CA VAL A 54 6.46 -18.89 -1.79
C VAL A 54 5.52 -19.82 -1.04
N GLN A 55 5.88 -20.22 0.19
CA GLN A 55 4.96 -21.03 0.98
C GLN A 55 3.67 -20.23 1.22
N LYS A 56 2.52 -20.84 0.93
CA LYS A 56 1.19 -20.23 1.16
C LYS A 56 1.04 -19.69 2.60
N SER A 57 1.75 -20.30 3.56
CA SER A 57 1.82 -19.86 4.97
C SER A 57 2.44 -18.46 5.16
N HIS A 58 3.30 -17.99 4.27
CA HIS A 58 3.95 -16.68 4.38
C HIS A 58 3.02 -15.51 4.04
N TRP A 59 1.90 -15.79 3.39
CA TRP A 59 1.00 -14.77 2.87
C TRP A 59 0.28 -13.99 3.96
N LEU A 60 -0.11 -14.70 5.02
CA LEU A 60 -0.63 -14.07 6.23
C LEU A 60 0.40 -13.13 6.82
N TRP A 61 1.68 -13.53 6.85
CA TRP A 61 2.76 -12.69 7.36
C TRP A 61 3.03 -11.47 6.47
N PHE A 62 2.88 -11.56 5.15
CA PHE A 62 3.00 -10.40 4.26
C PHE A 62 1.83 -9.44 4.43
N PHE A 63 0.62 -9.96 4.61
CA PHE A 63 -0.55 -9.15 4.93
C PHE A 63 -0.35 -8.40 6.26
N VAL A 64 0.01 -9.11 7.33
CA VAL A 64 0.32 -8.51 8.64
C VAL A 64 1.45 -7.49 8.53
N GLY A 65 2.52 -7.81 7.81
CA GLY A 65 3.63 -6.88 7.55
C GLY A 65 3.19 -5.63 6.80
N THR A 66 2.23 -5.75 5.88
CA THR A 66 1.66 -4.60 5.16
C THR A 66 0.82 -3.71 6.07
N ILE A 67 0.02 -4.29 6.98
CA ILE A 67 -0.70 -3.52 7.99
C ILE A 67 0.25 -2.79 8.93
N ILE A 68 1.32 -3.46 9.40
CA ILE A 68 2.35 -2.82 10.24
C ILE A 68 2.99 -1.65 9.50
N PHE A 69 3.31 -1.83 8.22
CA PHE A 69 3.86 -0.75 7.40
C PHE A 69 2.88 0.41 7.22
N ALA A 70 1.59 0.13 6.97
CA ALA A 70 0.58 1.17 6.84
C ALA A 70 0.46 2.01 8.13
N VAL A 71 0.42 1.35 9.30
CA VAL A 71 0.43 2.04 10.60
C VAL A 71 1.71 2.87 10.77
N PHE A 72 2.87 2.33 10.40
CA PHE A 72 4.13 3.06 10.46
C PHE A 72 4.12 4.28 9.53
N TRP A 73 3.56 4.15 8.32
CA TRP A 73 3.45 5.24 7.37
C TRP A 73 2.56 6.38 7.90
N GLU A 74 1.39 6.06 8.47
CA GLU A 74 0.53 7.06 9.12
C GLU A 74 1.25 7.85 10.22
N VAL A 75 2.07 7.14 11.01
CA VAL A 75 2.89 7.78 12.05
C VAL A 75 3.94 8.69 11.41
N VAL A 76 4.65 8.24 10.37
CA VAL A 76 5.64 9.06 9.66
C VAL A 76 4.99 10.31 9.05
N GLU A 77 3.81 10.14 8.45
CA GLU A 77 3.08 11.22 7.81
C GLU A 77 2.64 12.29 8.82
N ASN A 78 1.98 11.85 9.90
CA ASN A 78 1.47 12.74 10.94
C ASN A 78 2.54 13.22 11.94
N THR A 79 3.81 12.91 11.70
CA THR A 79 4.94 13.42 12.49
C THR A 79 6.00 14.09 11.62
N LEU A 80 6.77 13.33 10.86
CA LEU A 80 7.93 13.82 10.10
C LEU A 80 7.50 14.66 8.90
N ILE A 81 6.55 14.17 8.10
CA ILE A 81 6.07 14.89 6.91
C ILE A 81 5.38 16.19 7.32
N LEU A 82 4.56 16.14 8.38
CA LEU A 82 3.96 17.33 8.98
C LEU A 82 5.01 18.32 9.51
N GLN A 83 6.03 17.86 10.23
CA GLN A 83 7.11 18.74 10.73
C GLN A 83 7.92 19.41 9.62
N TRP A 84 8.08 18.73 8.49
CA TRP A 84 8.76 19.29 7.31
C TRP A 84 7.88 20.24 6.48
N GLY A 85 6.60 20.40 6.84
CA GLY A 85 5.67 21.25 6.10
C GLY A 85 5.34 20.71 4.71
N LEU A 86 5.54 19.41 4.49
CA LEU A 86 5.29 18.73 3.21
C LEU A 86 3.85 18.21 3.11
N LYS A 87 3.09 18.26 4.20
CA LYS A 87 1.70 17.83 4.23
C LYS A 87 0.78 18.88 3.64
N HIS A 88 -0.28 18.43 2.95
CA HIS A 88 -1.28 19.33 2.38
C HIS A 88 -1.85 20.28 3.45
N LEU A 89 -1.80 21.59 3.17
CA LEU A 89 -2.19 22.67 4.09
C LEU A 89 -1.51 22.63 5.48
N ASN A 90 -0.46 21.83 5.64
CA ASN A 90 0.24 21.61 6.90
C ASN A 90 -0.69 21.22 8.07
N GLN A 91 -1.67 20.36 7.80
CA GLN A 91 -2.65 19.89 8.78
C GLN A 91 -2.39 18.44 9.18
N GLN A 92 -2.77 18.07 10.40
CA GLN A 92 -2.71 16.69 10.88
C GLN A 92 -3.99 15.95 10.48
N ASP A 93 -3.88 14.67 10.16
CA ASP A 93 -5.05 13.84 9.90
C ASP A 93 -5.91 13.66 11.14
N SER A 94 -7.21 13.58 10.91
CA SER A 94 -8.14 13.05 11.89
C SER A 94 -7.85 11.57 12.12
N ILE A 95 -8.15 11.10 13.33
CA ILE A 95 -8.02 9.68 13.67
C ILE A 95 -8.84 8.80 12.71
N ILE A 96 -9.97 9.32 12.21
CA ILE A 96 -10.86 8.58 11.31
C ILE A 96 -10.22 8.42 9.93
N ASN A 97 -9.61 9.47 9.38
CA ASN A 97 -8.88 9.43 8.11
C ASN A 97 -7.70 8.45 8.21
N ALA A 98 -6.83 8.62 9.21
CA ALA A 98 -5.69 7.72 9.41
C ALA A 98 -6.10 6.23 9.55
N ILE A 99 -7.20 5.94 10.25
CA ILE A 99 -7.74 4.56 10.31
C ILE A 99 -8.23 4.09 8.95
N ALA A 100 -8.93 4.94 8.20
CA ALA A 100 -9.42 4.61 6.87
C ALA A 100 -8.26 4.30 5.91
N ASP A 101 -7.19 5.09 5.95
CA ASP A 101 -6.01 4.92 5.11
C ASP A 101 -5.24 3.62 5.42
N ILE A 102 -5.12 3.24 6.71
CA ILE A 102 -4.61 1.92 7.12
C ILE A 102 -5.50 0.79 6.57
N VAL A 103 -6.82 0.93 6.70
CA VAL A 103 -7.79 -0.07 6.24
C VAL A 103 -7.72 -0.22 4.72
N LEU A 104 -7.60 0.88 3.97
CA LEU A 104 -7.44 0.87 2.53
C LEU A 104 -6.16 0.14 2.11
N GLY A 105 -5.02 0.45 2.74
CA GLY A 105 -3.77 -0.30 2.52
C GLY A 105 -3.91 -1.80 2.81
N GLY A 106 -4.68 -2.16 3.85
CA GLY A 106 -5.02 -3.55 4.15
C GLY A 106 -5.89 -4.21 3.06
N ILE A 107 -6.95 -3.54 2.61
CA ILE A 107 -7.87 -4.06 1.59
C ILE A 107 -7.12 -4.35 0.29
N SER A 108 -6.26 -3.44 -0.17
CA SER A 108 -5.51 -3.65 -1.42
C SER A 108 -4.48 -4.77 -1.29
N ALA A 109 -3.81 -4.87 -0.13
CA ALA A 109 -2.91 -5.99 0.17
C ALA A 109 -3.65 -7.34 0.15
N LEU A 110 -4.86 -7.39 0.73
CA LEU A 110 -5.70 -8.59 0.71
C LEU A 110 -6.10 -8.97 -0.72
N ILE A 111 -6.53 -7.99 -1.53
CA ILE A 111 -6.92 -8.22 -2.93
C ILE A 111 -5.74 -8.80 -3.72
N VAL A 112 -4.57 -8.16 -3.64
CA VAL A 112 -3.35 -8.61 -4.35
C VAL A 112 -2.88 -9.97 -3.86
N GLY A 113 -2.97 -10.20 -2.54
CA GLY A 113 -2.85 -11.53 -1.96
C GLY A 113 -3.76 -12.49 -2.69
N VAL A 114 -5.08 -12.39 -2.52
CA VAL A 114 -6.05 -13.32 -3.14
C VAL A 114 -5.78 -13.57 -4.62
N ILE A 115 -5.48 -12.53 -5.41
CA ILE A 115 -5.10 -12.68 -6.82
C ILE A 115 -3.86 -13.57 -6.97
N GLY A 116 -2.77 -13.27 -6.26
CA GLY A 116 -1.58 -14.11 -6.30
C GLY A 116 -1.86 -15.55 -5.84
N TYR A 117 -2.83 -15.78 -4.93
CA TYR A 117 -3.14 -17.11 -4.40
C TYR A 117 -3.71 -17.97 -5.52
N LEU A 118 -4.66 -17.37 -6.24
CA LEU A 118 -5.33 -17.97 -7.38
C LEU A 118 -4.38 -18.22 -8.54
N LEU A 119 -3.35 -17.38 -8.69
CA LEU A 119 -2.33 -17.54 -9.73
C LEU A 119 -1.24 -18.55 -9.38
N TYR A 120 -0.95 -18.75 -8.09
CA TYR A 120 0.18 -19.54 -7.58
C TYR A 120 0.36 -20.95 -8.21
N GLU A 121 -0.74 -21.62 -8.53
CA GLU A 121 -0.73 -22.96 -9.16
C GLU A 121 -0.93 -22.91 -10.68
N LYS A 122 -1.41 -21.78 -11.20
CA LYS A 122 -1.87 -21.63 -12.59
C LYS A 122 -0.80 -21.03 -13.51
N VAL A 123 0.15 -20.28 -12.98
CA VAL A 123 1.15 -19.56 -13.77
C VAL A 123 2.55 -20.15 -13.61
N LYS A 124 3.39 -19.94 -14.62
CA LYS A 124 4.81 -20.34 -14.57
C LYS A 124 5.57 -19.47 -13.57
N LYS A 125 6.69 -20.00 -13.08
CA LYS A 125 7.62 -19.34 -12.16
C LYS A 125 7.94 -17.89 -12.55
N TYR A 126 8.29 -17.67 -13.82
CA TYR A 126 8.68 -16.35 -14.31
C TYR A 126 7.50 -15.38 -14.44
N GLU A 127 6.31 -15.88 -14.76
CA GLU A 127 5.08 -15.09 -14.84
C GLU A 127 4.67 -14.60 -13.44
N PHE A 128 4.83 -15.45 -12.42
CA PHE A 128 4.60 -15.09 -11.03
C PHE A 128 5.58 -14.02 -10.51
N LEU A 129 6.85 -14.11 -10.94
CA LEU A 129 7.87 -13.10 -10.62
C LEU A 129 7.55 -11.75 -11.30
N LEU A 130 7.18 -11.79 -12.59
CA LEU A 130 6.81 -10.60 -13.35
C LEU A 130 5.60 -9.89 -12.76
N PHE A 131 4.61 -10.62 -12.22
CA PHE A 131 3.49 -10.03 -11.50
C PHE A 131 3.96 -9.12 -10.36
N TYR A 132 4.79 -9.62 -9.44
CA TYR A 132 5.25 -8.80 -8.31
C TYR A 132 6.21 -7.68 -8.71
N ILE A 133 7.08 -7.91 -9.70
CA ILE A 133 7.94 -6.84 -10.25
C ILE A 133 7.08 -5.74 -10.86
N SER A 134 6.06 -6.09 -11.65
CA SER A 134 5.16 -5.10 -12.27
C SER A 134 4.38 -4.31 -11.21
N ALA A 135 3.93 -4.97 -10.15
CA ALA A 135 3.26 -4.30 -9.02
C ALA A 135 4.22 -3.33 -8.31
N ALA A 136 5.47 -3.73 -8.05
CA ALA A 136 6.46 -2.84 -7.43
C ALA A 136 6.83 -1.65 -8.33
N LEU A 137 6.98 -1.86 -9.65
CA LEU A 137 7.24 -0.77 -10.61
C LEU A 137 6.07 0.20 -10.70
N LEU A 138 4.84 -0.31 -10.67
CA LEU A 138 3.63 0.52 -10.59
C LEU A 138 3.63 1.41 -9.35
N PHE A 139 4.17 0.96 -8.22
CA PHE A 139 4.35 1.83 -7.05
C PHE A 139 5.29 2.98 -7.33
N VAL A 140 6.47 2.70 -7.87
CA VAL A 140 7.50 3.71 -8.05
C VAL A 140 6.97 4.75 -9.00
N LEU A 141 6.29 4.32 -10.07
CA LEU A 141 5.58 5.22 -10.96
C LEU A 141 4.51 6.03 -10.24
N PHE A 142 3.66 5.39 -9.43
CA PHE A 142 2.61 6.08 -8.69
C PHE A 142 3.17 7.07 -7.66
N PHE A 143 4.20 6.70 -6.91
CA PHE A 143 4.88 7.55 -5.92
C PHE A 143 5.56 8.74 -6.60
N VAL A 144 6.21 8.53 -7.75
CA VAL A 144 6.77 9.63 -8.54
C VAL A 144 5.67 10.57 -9.03
N ILE A 145 4.56 10.03 -9.55
CA ILE A 145 3.41 10.85 -9.95
C ILE A 145 2.85 11.61 -8.74
N TYR A 146 2.70 10.94 -7.60
CA TYR A 146 2.22 11.50 -6.35
C TYR A 146 3.07 12.70 -5.91
N VAL A 147 4.39 12.51 -5.81
CA VAL A 147 5.33 13.58 -5.46
C VAL A 147 5.28 14.71 -6.48
N VAL A 148 5.27 14.41 -7.78
CA VAL A 148 5.22 15.43 -8.84
C VAL A 148 3.91 16.21 -8.86
N LEU A 149 2.78 15.61 -8.47
CA LEU A 149 1.49 16.29 -8.42
C LEU A 149 1.29 17.11 -7.13
N GLU A 150 2.04 16.83 -6.08
CA GLU A 150 2.06 17.62 -4.83
C GLU A 150 2.96 18.86 -4.89
N PHE A 151 3.93 18.90 -5.81
CA PHE A 151 4.81 20.06 -6.06
C PHE A 151 4.36 20.90 -7.26
#